data_AF-A0A9E5HPY6-F1
#
_entry.id   AF-A0A9E5HPY6-F1
#
_cell.length_a   1.000
_cell.length_b   1.000
_cell.length_c   1.000
_cell.angle_alpha   90.00
_cell.angle_beta   90.00
_cell.angle_gamma   90.00
#
_symmetry.space_group_name_H-M   'P 1'
#
loop_
_entity.id
_entity.type
_entity.pdbx_description
1 polymer ?
#
loop_
_entity_poly.entity_id
_entity_poly.type
_entity_poly.pdbx_seq_one_letter_code
_entity_poly.pdbx_strand_id
1 'polypeptide(L)'
;DLYGWAKGNPNHVLKRKTVKRAEIDGPTRNILTNLDENEYVIATQEPTTTLIMMCSRSQTLDLEKQDLAQIRDGLLNQRLGSYADSYLENLRDDARIVYK
;
A
#
# COMPACT_ATOMS: atom_id res chain seq x y z
N ASP A 1 17.85 -16.06 18.23
CA ASP A 1 17.36 -14.74 17.76
C ASP A 1 18.51 -13.71 17.79
N LEU A 2 18.28 -12.48 17.31
CA LEU A 2 19.29 -11.42 17.30
C LEU A 2 19.76 -11.01 18.71
N TYR A 3 18.91 -11.12 19.73
CA TYR A 3 19.27 -10.83 21.12
C TYR A 3 20.18 -11.92 21.72
N GLY A 4 19.94 -13.19 21.40
CA GLY A 4 20.79 -14.31 21.81
C GLY A 4 22.19 -14.24 21.20
N TRP A 5 22.28 -13.95 19.89
CA TRP A 5 23.56 -13.70 19.23
C TRP A 5 24.25 -12.47 19.83
N ALA A 6 23.48 -11.39 20.06
CA ALA A 6 24.01 -10.18 20.66
C ALA A 6 24.65 -10.41 22.03
N LYS A 7 23.94 -11.11 22.92
CA LYS A 7 24.43 -11.45 24.26
C LYS A 7 25.76 -12.20 24.24
N GLY A 8 26.01 -13.03 23.22
CA GLY A 8 27.24 -13.82 23.08
C GLY A 8 28.43 -13.08 22.45
N ASN A 9 28.24 -11.86 21.93
CA ASN A 9 29.27 -11.15 21.17
C ASN A 9 29.53 -9.74 21.76
N PRO A 10 30.33 -9.54 22.82
CA PRO A 10 30.45 -8.23 23.47
C PRO A 10 30.95 -7.07 22.55
N ASN A 11 31.56 -7.39 21.40
CA ASN A 11 32.11 -6.41 20.46
C ASN A 11 31.11 -5.90 19.40
N HIS A 12 29.87 -6.42 19.37
CA HIS A 12 28.83 -5.87 18.49
C HIS A 12 27.87 -4.97 19.30
N VAL A 13 27.14 -4.09 18.61
CA VAL A 13 26.12 -3.23 19.24
C VAL A 13 24.76 -3.50 18.61
N LEU A 14 23.82 -4.06 19.37
CA LEU A 14 22.42 -4.18 18.97
C LEU A 14 21.64 -2.94 19.42
N LYS A 15 21.09 -2.18 18.47
CA LYS A 15 20.20 -1.05 18.74
C LYS A 15 18.81 -1.34 18.21
N ARG A 16 17.80 -1.30 19.10
CA ARG A 16 16.39 -1.33 18.71
C ARG A 16 15.78 0.05 18.91
N LYS A 17 15.18 0.58 17.85
CA LYS A 17 14.46 1.86 17.87
C LYS A 17 13.08 1.67 17.26
N THR A 18 12.11 2.39 17.81
CA THR A 18 10.79 2.58 17.19
C THR A 18 10.73 4.04 16.77
N VAL A 19 10.67 4.27 15.47
CA VAL A 19 10.71 5.61 14.86
C VAL A 19 9.54 5.77 13.91
N LYS A 20 9.11 7.01 13.68
CA LYS A 20 8.08 7.29 12.67
C LYS A 20 8.65 7.08 11.27
N ARG A 21 7.80 6.78 10.28
CA ARG A 21 8.22 6.64 8.87
C ARG A 21 8.99 7.87 8.37
N ALA A 22 8.60 9.06 8.79
CA ALA A 22 9.24 10.33 8.44
C ALA A 22 10.65 10.51 9.04
N GLU A 23 10.99 9.74 10.08
CA GLU A 23 12.29 9.79 10.77
C GLU A 23 13.28 8.75 10.22
N ILE A 24 12.85 7.92 9.26
CA ILE A 24 13.73 7.01 8.53
C ILE A 24 14.49 7.81 7.46
N ASP A 25 15.80 7.59 7.36
CA ASP A 25 16.63 8.26 6.36
C ASP A 25 16.12 8.00 4.93
N GLY A 26 16.32 8.99 4.04
CA GLY A 26 15.81 8.95 2.67
C GLY A 26 16.21 7.69 1.88
N PRO A 27 17.50 7.30 1.85
CA PRO A 27 17.94 6.10 1.14
C PRO A 27 17.28 4.81 1.65
N THR A 28 17.25 4.59 2.97
CA THR A 28 16.60 3.40 3.55
C THR A 28 15.09 3.41 3.28
N ARG A 29 14.45 4.58 3.37
CA ARG A 29 13.01 4.73 3.08
C ARG A 29 12.68 4.41 1.63
N ASN A 30 13.53 4.77 0.68
CA ASN A 30 13.35 4.43 -0.74
C ASN A 30 13.46 2.92 -0.97
N ILE A 31 14.43 2.25 -0.35
CA ILE A 31 14.57 0.79 -0.43
C ILE A 31 13.33 0.11 0.17
N LEU A 32 12.92 0.51 1.38
CA LEU A 32 11.73 -0.01 2.03
C LEU A 32 10.44 0.19 1.21
N THR A 33 10.36 1.25 0.40
CA THR A 33 9.18 1.51 -0.46
C THR A 33 9.06 0.49 -1.59
N ASN A 34 10.17 -0.12 -2.02
CA ASN A 34 10.20 -1.11 -3.09
C ASN A 34 10.08 -2.56 -2.59
N LEU A 35 10.08 -2.79 -1.26
CA LEU A 35 10.02 -4.14 -0.67
C LEU A 35 8.61 -4.47 -0.17
N ASP A 36 8.09 -5.62 -0.55
CA ASP A 36 6.87 -6.17 0.02
C ASP A 36 7.11 -6.86 1.36
N GLU A 37 6.02 -7.27 2.03
CA GLU A 37 6.10 -7.92 3.33
C GLU A 37 6.97 -9.19 3.28
N ASN A 38 7.90 -9.30 4.23
CA ASN A 38 8.93 -10.33 4.33
C ASN A 38 10.01 -10.32 3.23
N GLU A 39 10.04 -9.31 2.36
CA GLU A 39 11.15 -9.15 1.43
C GLU A 39 12.35 -8.45 2.07
N TYR A 40 13.55 -8.77 1.57
CA TYR A 40 14.79 -8.15 2.00
C TYR A 40 15.73 -7.86 0.83
N VAL A 41 16.57 -6.85 1.02
CA VAL A 41 17.66 -6.48 0.10
C VAL A 41 18.94 -6.30 0.90
N ILE A 42 20.06 -6.67 0.28
CA ILE A 42 21.40 -6.38 0.79
C ILE A 42 21.90 -5.15 0.04
N ALA A 43 21.98 -4.03 0.75
CA ALA A 43 22.48 -2.76 0.23
C ALA A 43 23.94 -2.58 0.68
N THR A 44 24.85 -2.53 -0.27
CA THR A 44 26.27 -2.25 -0.02
C THR A 44 26.52 -0.76 -0.26
N GLN A 45 26.90 -0.03 0.78
CA GLN A 45 27.37 1.35 0.71
C GLN A 45 28.74 1.39 1.35
N GLU A 46 29.81 1.44 0.56
CA GLU A 46 31.19 1.36 1.07
C GLU A 46 31.42 2.34 2.24
N PRO A 47 32.02 1.89 3.37
CA PRO A 47 32.58 0.55 3.64
C PRO A 47 31.59 -0.45 4.29
N THR A 48 30.29 -0.14 4.34
CA THR A 48 29.25 -0.88 5.08
C THR A 48 28.31 -1.69 4.19
N THR A 49 28.04 -2.93 4.59
CA THR A 49 26.98 -3.75 3.98
C THR A 49 25.81 -3.85 4.93
N THR A 50 24.62 -3.47 4.48
CA THR A 50 23.40 -3.44 5.29
C THR A 50 22.36 -4.39 4.70
N LEU A 51 21.79 -5.27 5.53
CA LEU A 51 20.60 -6.02 5.18
C LEU A 51 19.38 -5.24 5.65
N ILE A 52 18.47 -4.92 4.72
CA ILE A 52 17.23 -4.20 4.98
C ILE A 52 16.08 -5.16 4.68
N MET A 53 15.17 -5.35 5.63
CA MET A 53 14.01 -6.23 5.51
C MET A 53 12.73 -5.47 5.86
N MET A 54 11.68 -5.69 5.08
CA MET A 54 10.34 -5.18 5.35
C MET A 54 9.58 -6.20 6.19
N CYS A 55 9.36 -5.93 7.48
CA CYS A 55 8.62 -6.85 8.35
C CYS A 55 7.12 -6.89 8.04
N SER A 56 6.52 -5.73 7.75
CA SER A 56 5.09 -5.60 7.46
C SER A 56 4.83 -4.23 6.85
N ARG A 57 3.83 -4.13 5.99
CA ARG A 57 3.41 -2.87 5.38
C ARG A 57 1.99 -2.56 5.86
N SER A 58 1.82 -1.52 6.67
CA SER A 58 0.47 -1.01 6.92
C SER A 58 -0.02 -0.29 5.67
N GLN A 59 -1.11 -0.78 5.07
CA GLN A 59 -1.88 -0.02 4.08
C GLN A 59 -2.67 1.08 4.82
N THR A 60 -1.97 2.01 5.45
CA THR A 60 -2.59 3.27 5.82
C THR A 60 -2.72 4.06 4.53
N LEU A 61 -3.86 3.86 3.87
CA LEU A 61 -4.40 4.80 2.91
C LEU A 61 -4.46 6.15 3.63
N ASP A 62 -3.61 7.08 3.21
CA ASP A 62 -3.59 8.46 3.71
C ASP A 62 -4.76 9.21 3.04
N LEU A 63 -5.97 8.68 3.22
CA LEU A 63 -7.20 9.24 2.68
C LEU A 63 -7.80 10.14 3.75
N GLU A 64 -7.96 11.42 3.42
CA GLU A 64 -8.72 12.32 4.27
C GLU A 64 -10.19 11.88 4.27
N LYS A 65 -10.95 12.29 5.30
CA LYS A 65 -12.39 11.99 5.36
C LYS A 65 -13.15 12.46 4.12
N GLN A 66 -12.68 13.54 3.48
CA GLN A 66 -13.25 14.06 2.24
C GLN A 66 -13.00 13.13 1.05
N ASP A 67 -11.83 12.51 0.96
CA ASP A 67 -11.50 11.56 -0.12
C ASP A 67 -12.41 10.33 -0.07
N LEU A 68 -12.66 9.82 1.13
CA LEU A 68 -13.56 8.68 1.33
C LEU A 68 -15.00 8.97 0.90
N ALA A 69 -15.49 10.18 1.17
CA ALA A 69 -16.83 10.60 0.75
C ALA A 69 -16.93 10.67 -0.77
N GLN A 70 -15.94 11.28 -1.44
CA GLN A 70 -15.92 11.38 -2.90
C GLN A 70 -15.82 10.00 -3.57
N ILE A 71 -14.98 9.11 -3.05
CA ILE A 71 -14.87 7.73 -3.55
C ILE A 71 -16.22 7.01 -3.43
N ARG A 72 -16.90 7.15 -2.28
CA ARG A 72 -18.20 6.52 -2.05
C ARG A 72 -19.26 7.04 -3.01
N ASP A 73 -19.32 8.35 -3.21
CA ASP A 73 -20.31 8.97 -4.10
C ASP A 73 -20.05 8.58 -5.57
N GLY A 74 -18.77 8.49 -5.97
CA GLY A 74 -18.38 7.98 -7.29
C GLY A 74 -18.86 6.54 -7.53
N LEU A 75 -18.62 5.65 -6.57
CA LEU A 75 -19.07 4.25 -6.64
C LEU A 75 -20.60 4.12 -6.67
N LEU A 76 -21.31 4.97 -5.91
CA LEU A 76 -22.76 5.00 -5.91
C LEU A 76 -23.31 5.45 -7.27
N ASN A 77 -22.75 6.52 -7.84
CA ASN A 77 -23.13 7.01 -9.16
C ASN A 77 -22.86 5.98 -10.26
N GLN A 78 -21.73 5.27 -10.20
CA GLN A 78 -21.42 4.17 -11.13
C GLN A 78 -22.48 3.06 -11.06
N ARG A 79 -22.89 2.66 -9.86
CA ARG A 79 -23.93 1.65 -9.68
C ARG A 79 -25.28 2.13 -10.21
N LEU A 80 -25.67 3.37 -9.91
CA LEU A 80 -26.90 3.96 -10.44
C LEU A 80 -26.89 4.03 -11.96
N GLY A 81 -25.76 4.41 -12.57
CA GLY A 81 -25.57 4.38 -14.02
C GLY A 81 -25.80 2.98 -14.58
N SER A 82 -25.16 1.96 -14.01
CA SER A 82 -25.34 0.58 -14.46
C SER A 82 -26.80 0.09 -14.36
N TYR A 83 -27.54 0.49 -13.32
CA TYR A 83 -28.96 0.14 -13.19
C TYR A 83 -29.83 0.86 -14.20
N ALA A 84 -29.54 2.14 -14.47
CA ALA A 84 -30.25 2.90 -15.50
C ALA A 84 -30.01 2.30 -16.89
N ASP A 85 -28.76 1.95 -17.20
CA ASP A 85 -28.40 1.32 -18.48
C ASP A 85 -29.11 -0.02 -18.66
N SER A 86 -29.04 -0.92 -17.67
CA SER A 86 -29.77 -2.19 -17.73
C SER A 86 -31.28 -2.00 -17.82
N TYR A 87 -31.84 -1.00 -17.14
CA TYR A 87 -33.27 -0.71 -17.24
C TYR A 87 -33.67 -0.24 -18.65
N LEU A 88 -32.86 0.62 -19.26
CA LEU A 88 -33.07 1.07 -20.64
C LEU A 88 -32.92 -0.06 -21.66
N GLU A 89 -32.00 -0.99 -21.44
CA GLU A 89 -31.88 -2.21 -22.27
C GLU A 89 -33.16 -3.05 -22.20
N ASN A 90 -33.67 -3.33 -21.00
CA ASN A 90 -34.93 -4.07 -20.84
C ASN A 90 -36.11 -3.38 -21.57
N LEU A 91 -36.23 -2.05 -21.46
CA LEU A 91 -37.26 -1.29 -22.16
C LEU A 91 -37.13 -1.34 -23.69
N ARG A 92 -35.89 -1.43 -24.21
CA ARG A 92 -35.65 -1.56 -25.65
C ARG A 92 -36.05 -2.95 -26.15
N ASP A 93 -35.78 -3.99 -25.38
CA ASP A 93 -36.16 -5.37 -25.73
C ASP A 93 -37.68 -5.55 -25.78
N ASP A 94 -38.41 -4.88 -24.87
CA ASP A 94 -39.88 -4.93 -24.82
C ASP A 94 -40.56 -4.02 -25.87
N ALA A 95 -39.81 -3.12 -26.53
CA ALA A 95 -40.37 -2.12 -27.43
C ALA A 95 -40.21 -2.49 -28.91
N ARG A 96 -41.23 -2.14 -29.71
CA ARG A 96 -41.10 -2.12 -31.18
C ARG A 96 -40.57 -0.77 -31.64
N ILE A 97 -39.28 -0.69 -31.96
CA ILE A 97 -38.61 0.53 -32.45
C ILE A 97 -38.60 0.55 -33.99
N VAL A 98 -39.08 1.63 -34.61
CA VAL A 98 -39.10 1.81 -36.08
C VAL A 98 -38.30 3.06 -36.45
N TYR A 99 -37.31 2.92 -37.34
CA TYR A 99 -36.51 4.03 -37.87
C TYR A 99 -37.12 4.50 -39.20
N LYS A 100 -37.07 5.82 -39.47
CA LYS A 100 -37.61 6.46 -40.68
C LYS A 100 -36.53 6.72 -41.71
#